data_AF-A0A7S2X119-F1
#
_entry.id   AF-A0A7S2X119-F1
#
_cell.length_a   1.000
_cell.length_b   1.000
_cell.length_c   1.000
_cell.angle_alpha   90.00
_cell.angle_beta   90.00
_cell.angle_gamma   90.00
#
_symmetry.space_group_name_H-M   'P 1'
#
loop_
_entity.id
_entity.type
_entity.pdbx_description
1 polymer ?
#
loop_
_entity_poly.entity_id
_entity_poly.type
_entity_poly.pdbx_seq_one_letter_code
_entity_poly.pdbx_strand_id
1 'polypeptide(L)'
;MEEEVPQIFKKLKYPFPISRSALYAVGSPHSWPSLLAALTWLVELLNYEEKAAEVREKSVDNFECDTSSRDFFEFVGKSYKSFLSGDDGECFVLEDELRATFQEKDKEIIAEVERHEQEIEGLKGSIAGLTAKPTPLEALQQKRRDLDSDINKFESLITKLKEHKEAVEQKTRDREEELHGREEERKGVEEENRDLEEVVSSQSINKEDVHRMAQQRSKLQDILQSLTSQKDSLLDAALEDEAKFEKKVEELEGTTRQYHVMADRLQLIPSTAKHAEGVNFQIKLNASLDDPSEVFNVDMKNKLKPALNALRESYAKKTRLVTEEMTEIQEKVDSAEEALSEKAEEIALLGSQNARLEEQTRQLKEQTDADIASKNAEIDQIRADVKTLKETAVKSLADSEAHAHALKVEYEELCVTTTLETEMVNKDLAAALEALIGHKLHIQQTLKRIDEQTKNYVEDVMN
;
A
#
# COMPACT_ATOMS: atom_id res chain seq x y z
N MET A 1 -164.98 -73.35 -32.35
CA MET A 1 -164.86 -71.94 -32.77
C MET A 1 -164.95 -70.93 -31.62
N GLU A 2 -166.07 -70.76 -30.93
CA GLU A 2 -166.25 -69.68 -29.93
C GLU A 2 -165.31 -69.77 -28.70
N GLU A 3 -164.90 -70.98 -28.32
CA GLU A 3 -163.87 -71.19 -27.27
C GLU A 3 -162.43 -71.20 -27.81
N GLU A 4 -162.25 -71.55 -29.09
CA GLU A 4 -160.93 -71.69 -29.71
C GLU A 4 -160.37 -70.35 -30.17
N VAL A 5 -161.22 -69.45 -30.67
CA VAL A 5 -160.80 -68.13 -31.16
C VAL A 5 -160.09 -67.34 -30.06
N PRO A 6 -160.62 -67.18 -28.83
CA PRO A 6 -159.89 -66.51 -27.75
C PRO A 6 -158.56 -67.19 -27.40
N GLN A 7 -158.48 -68.52 -27.50
CA GLN A 7 -157.23 -69.25 -27.25
C GLN A 7 -156.19 -69.02 -28.34
N ILE A 8 -156.60 -68.94 -29.61
CA ILE A 8 -155.72 -68.63 -30.74
C ILE A 8 -155.17 -67.21 -30.60
N PHE A 9 -156.02 -66.21 -30.38
CA PHE A 9 -155.56 -64.84 -30.13
C PHE A 9 -154.63 -64.75 -28.91
N LYS A 10 -154.88 -65.54 -27.85
CA LYS A 10 -153.97 -65.63 -26.70
C LYS A 10 -152.62 -66.28 -27.05
N LYS A 11 -152.60 -67.34 -27.89
CA LYS A 11 -151.36 -67.98 -28.38
C LYS A 11 -150.55 -67.03 -29.27
N LEU A 12 -151.23 -66.26 -30.11
CA LEU A 12 -150.64 -65.22 -30.96
C LEU A 12 -150.26 -63.95 -30.16
N LYS A 13 -150.49 -63.94 -28.84
CA LYS A 13 -150.15 -62.83 -27.94
C LYS A 13 -150.91 -61.52 -28.24
N TYR A 14 -152.18 -61.63 -28.63
CA TYR A 14 -153.06 -60.47 -28.76
C TYR A 14 -153.21 -59.75 -27.40
N PRO A 15 -153.01 -58.42 -27.32
CA PRO A 15 -152.92 -57.71 -26.04
C PRO A 15 -154.24 -57.62 -25.26
N PHE A 16 -155.39 -57.69 -25.93
CA PHE A 16 -156.69 -57.42 -25.32
C PHE A 16 -157.53 -58.71 -25.18
N PRO A 17 -158.21 -58.92 -24.03
CA PRO A 17 -159.00 -60.13 -23.83
C PRO A 17 -160.29 -60.09 -24.67
N ILE A 18 -160.49 -61.11 -25.51
CA ILE A 18 -161.75 -61.33 -26.23
C ILE A 18 -162.66 -62.18 -25.34
N SER A 19 -163.79 -61.61 -24.90
CA SER A 19 -164.75 -62.34 -24.07
C SER A 19 -165.56 -63.35 -24.89
N ARG A 20 -165.87 -64.51 -24.29
CA ARG A 20 -166.71 -65.54 -24.93
C ARG A 20 -168.09 -65.00 -25.32
N SER A 21 -168.67 -64.13 -24.49
CA SER A 21 -169.96 -63.50 -24.77
C SER A 21 -169.93 -62.56 -26.00
N ALA A 22 -168.80 -61.90 -26.28
CA ALA A 22 -168.67 -61.07 -27.49
C ALA A 22 -168.75 -61.89 -28.77
N LEU A 23 -168.31 -63.17 -28.73
CA LEU A 23 -168.33 -64.09 -29.87
C LEU A 23 -169.69 -64.75 -30.13
N TYR A 24 -170.59 -64.80 -29.13
CA TYR A 24 -171.97 -65.27 -29.34
C TYR A 24 -172.83 -64.25 -30.11
N ALA A 25 -172.53 -62.96 -30.00
CA ALA A 25 -173.25 -61.87 -30.65
C ALA A 25 -172.26 -60.93 -31.34
N VAL A 26 -171.55 -61.44 -32.35
CA VAL A 26 -170.47 -60.73 -33.05
C VAL A 26 -170.91 -59.40 -33.70
N GLY A 27 -172.20 -59.23 -34.00
CA GLY A 27 -172.76 -58.02 -34.61
C GLY A 27 -173.37 -57.01 -33.64
N SER A 28 -173.26 -57.18 -32.32
CA SER A 28 -173.86 -56.22 -31.37
C SER A 28 -173.11 -54.88 -31.40
N PRO A 29 -173.80 -53.72 -31.25
CA PRO A 29 -173.18 -52.39 -31.31
C PRO A 29 -172.03 -52.19 -30.31
N HIS A 30 -172.02 -52.94 -29.20
CA HIS A 30 -171.02 -52.82 -28.14
C HIS A 30 -169.86 -53.82 -28.26
N SER A 31 -170.03 -54.97 -28.93
CA SER A 31 -168.98 -56.00 -29.09
C SER A 31 -168.23 -55.90 -30.42
N TRP A 32 -168.91 -55.48 -31.49
CA TRP A 32 -168.33 -55.44 -32.84
C TRP A 32 -167.08 -54.55 -32.97
N PRO A 33 -166.99 -53.34 -32.38
CA PRO A 33 -165.77 -52.53 -32.48
C PRO A 33 -164.53 -53.25 -31.93
N SER A 34 -164.67 -53.98 -30.82
CA SER A 34 -163.57 -54.72 -30.19
C SER A 34 -163.13 -55.94 -31.02
N LEU A 35 -164.08 -56.64 -31.65
CA LEU A 35 -163.78 -57.77 -32.54
C LEU A 35 -163.17 -57.30 -33.86
N LEU A 36 -163.66 -56.18 -34.41
CA LEU A 36 -163.08 -55.57 -35.60
C LEU A 36 -161.63 -55.15 -35.35
N ALA A 37 -161.34 -54.53 -34.21
CA ALA A 37 -159.97 -54.19 -33.82
C ALA A 37 -159.07 -55.44 -33.71
N ALA A 38 -159.59 -56.57 -33.20
CA ALA A 38 -158.86 -57.83 -33.16
C ALA A 38 -158.59 -58.40 -34.57
N LEU A 39 -159.56 -58.31 -35.48
CA LEU A 39 -159.38 -58.72 -36.88
C LEU A 39 -158.39 -57.82 -37.63
N THR A 40 -158.46 -56.50 -37.43
CA THR A 40 -157.50 -55.56 -38.02
C THR A 40 -156.08 -55.83 -37.51
N TRP A 41 -155.92 -56.10 -36.21
CA TRP A 41 -154.64 -56.51 -35.65
C TRP A 41 -154.12 -57.81 -36.28
N LEU A 42 -154.99 -58.80 -36.53
CA LEU A 42 -154.59 -60.04 -37.19
C LEU A 42 -154.11 -59.78 -38.63
N VAL A 43 -154.77 -58.89 -39.37
CA VAL A 43 -154.34 -58.46 -40.70
C VAL A 43 -152.99 -57.74 -40.64
N GLU A 44 -152.79 -56.85 -39.66
CA GLU A 44 -151.49 -56.19 -39.46
C GLU A 44 -150.38 -57.18 -39.10
N LEU A 45 -150.67 -58.21 -38.30
CA LEU A 45 -149.72 -59.26 -37.95
C LEU A 45 -149.29 -60.07 -39.17
N LEU A 46 -150.23 -60.43 -40.06
CA LEU A 46 -149.93 -61.12 -41.31
C LEU A 46 -149.08 -60.24 -42.25
N ASN A 47 -149.43 -58.95 -42.38
CA ASN A 47 -148.63 -58.00 -43.16
C ASN A 47 -147.21 -57.82 -42.57
N TYR A 48 -147.08 -57.85 -41.24
CA TYR A 48 -145.78 -57.82 -40.58
C TYR A 48 -144.98 -59.10 -40.83
N GLU A 49 -145.62 -60.27 -40.75
CA GLU A 49 -144.97 -61.56 -41.02
C GLU A 49 -144.42 -61.62 -42.45
N GLU A 50 -145.21 -61.17 -43.43
CA GLU A 50 -144.78 -61.09 -44.83
C GLU A 50 -143.56 -60.16 -44.99
N LYS A 51 -143.62 -58.95 -44.43
CA LYS A 51 -142.47 -58.02 -44.44
C LYS A 51 -141.26 -58.54 -43.67
N ALA A 52 -141.48 -59.22 -42.54
CA ALA A 52 -140.41 -59.81 -41.74
C ALA A 52 -139.79 -61.03 -42.42
N ALA A 53 -140.53 -61.76 -43.26
CA ALA A 53 -140.00 -62.80 -44.12
C ALA A 53 -139.10 -62.19 -45.20
N GLU A 54 -139.54 -61.12 -45.88
CA GLU A 54 -138.74 -60.41 -46.88
C GLU A 54 -137.42 -59.83 -46.30
N VAL A 55 -137.47 -59.28 -45.09
CA VAL A 55 -136.26 -58.75 -44.42
C VAL A 55 -135.33 -59.89 -43.99
N ARG A 56 -135.87 -61.01 -43.50
CA ARG A 56 -135.04 -62.17 -43.14
C ARG A 56 -134.27 -62.69 -44.33
N GLU A 57 -134.92 -62.85 -45.48
CA GLU A 57 -134.25 -63.30 -46.71
C GLU A 57 -133.12 -62.35 -47.14
N LYS A 58 -133.32 -61.03 -47.04
CA LYS A 58 -132.29 -60.02 -47.39
C LYS A 58 -131.16 -59.92 -46.37
N SER A 59 -131.43 -60.18 -45.08
CA SER A 59 -130.44 -60.04 -44.01
C SER A 59 -129.41 -61.17 -43.96
N VAL A 60 -129.69 -62.32 -44.60
CA VAL A 60 -128.77 -63.46 -44.68
C VAL A 60 -127.51 -63.11 -45.50
N ASP A 61 -127.57 -62.11 -46.38
CA ASP A 61 -126.43 -61.67 -47.19
C ASP A 61 -125.49 -60.69 -46.46
N ASN A 62 -125.91 -60.17 -45.30
CA ASN A 62 -125.25 -59.02 -44.65
C ASN A 62 -124.56 -59.36 -43.33
N PHE A 63 -124.61 -60.62 -42.89
CA PHE A 63 -123.77 -61.10 -41.80
C PHE A 63 -122.53 -61.71 -42.43
N GLU A 64 -121.34 -61.19 -42.11
CA GLU A 64 -120.02 -61.81 -42.33
C GLU A 64 -119.89 -63.12 -41.51
N CYS A 65 -120.94 -63.92 -41.46
CA CYS A 65 -120.87 -65.32 -41.10
C CYS A 65 -120.22 -66.01 -42.30
N ASP A 66 -118.90 -66.18 -42.21
CA ASP A 66 -118.04 -67.05 -43.01
C ASP A 66 -118.83 -67.76 -44.13
N THR A 67 -118.78 -67.23 -45.35
CA THR A 67 -119.45 -67.82 -46.53
C THR A 67 -119.15 -69.32 -46.63
N SER A 68 -117.99 -69.74 -46.15
CA SER A 68 -117.57 -71.15 -46.01
C SER A 68 -118.47 -71.94 -45.06
N SER A 69 -118.84 -71.37 -43.91
CA SER A 69 -119.81 -71.94 -42.99
C SER A 69 -121.21 -72.03 -43.63
N ARG A 70 -121.65 -71.02 -44.40
CA ARG A 70 -122.92 -71.08 -45.14
C ARG A 70 -122.95 -72.22 -46.15
N ASP A 71 -121.93 -72.33 -46.99
CA ASP A 71 -121.84 -73.37 -48.02
C ASP A 71 -121.71 -74.76 -47.40
N PHE A 72 -121.01 -74.88 -46.26
CA PHE A 72 -120.96 -76.12 -45.47
C PHE A 72 -122.34 -76.50 -44.91
N PHE A 73 -123.08 -75.56 -44.31
CA PHE A 73 -124.42 -75.86 -43.79
C PHE A 73 -125.43 -76.18 -44.89
N GLU A 74 -125.30 -75.57 -46.07
CA GLU A 74 -126.10 -75.92 -47.25
C GLU A 74 -125.77 -77.34 -47.74
N PHE A 75 -124.49 -77.70 -47.82
CA PHE A 75 -124.05 -79.07 -48.10
C PHE A 75 -124.62 -80.05 -47.07
N VAL A 76 -124.52 -79.76 -45.77
CA VAL A 76 -125.07 -80.61 -44.71
C VAL A 76 -126.59 -80.76 -44.86
N GLY A 77 -127.31 -79.69 -45.17
CA GLY A 77 -128.75 -79.75 -45.39
C GLY A 77 -129.15 -80.63 -46.58
N LYS A 78 -128.45 -80.49 -47.70
CA LYS A 78 -128.69 -81.30 -48.91
C LYS A 78 -128.29 -82.76 -48.73
N SER A 79 -127.07 -83.01 -48.23
CA SER A 79 -126.56 -84.37 -47.97
C SER A 79 -127.41 -85.11 -46.92
N TYR A 80 -127.88 -84.41 -45.88
CA TYR A 80 -128.79 -85.03 -44.90
C TYR A 80 -130.14 -85.41 -45.51
N LYS A 81 -130.66 -84.61 -46.46
CA LYS A 81 -131.86 -84.97 -47.23
C LYS A 81 -131.61 -86.21 -48.09
N SER A 82 -130.48 -86.25 -48.82
CA SER A 82 -130.10 -87.40 -49.66
C SER A 82 -129.89 -88.68 -48.84
N PHE A 83 -129.28 -88.55 -47.66
CA PHE A 83 -129.13 -89.63 -46.66
C PHE A 83 -130.49 -90.17 -46.18
N LEU A 84 -131.45 -89.29 -45.85
CA LEU A 84 -132.81 -89.72 -45.45
C LEU A 84 -133.57 -90.43 -46.58
N SER A 85 -133.26 -90.14 -47.83
CA SER A 85 -133.80 -90.86 -49.00
C SER A 85 -133.02 -92.12 -49.40
N GLY A 86 -131.85 -92.38 -48.79
CA GLY A 86 -130.99 -93.53 -49.10
C GLY A 86 -130.21 -93.44 -50.41
N ASP A 87 -130.02 -92.22 -50.94
CA ASP A 87 -129.23 -91.99 -52.16
C ASP A 87 -127.80 -91.57 -51.79
N ASP A 88 -126.94 -92.57 -51.58
CA ASP A 88 -125.52 -92.33 -51.26
C ASP A 88 -124.74 -91.76 -52.46
N GLY A 89 -125.24 -91.94 -53.69
CA GLY A 89 -124.58 -91.43 -54.91
C GLY A 89 -124.63 -89.91 -54.98
N GLU A 90 -125.79 -89.32 -54.64
CA GLU A 90 -125.97 -87.87 -54.60
C GLU A 90 -125.07 -87.20 -53.54
N CYS A 91 -124.82 -87.86 -52.41
CA CYS A 91 -123.90 -87.37 -51.38
C CYS A 91 -122.46 -87.19 -51.90
N PHE A 92 -121.94 -88.14 -52.69
CA PHE A 92 -120.59 -88.01 -53.25
C PHE A 92 -120.47 -86.86 -54.25
N VAL A 93 -121.52 -86.60 -55.03
CA VAL A 93 -121.56 -85.46 -55.96
C VAL A 93 -121.55 -84.14 -55.17
N LEU A 94 -122.36 -84.05 -54.13
CA LEU A 94 -122.42 -82.87 -53.25
C LEU A 94 -121.08 -82.62 -52.53
N GLU A 95 -120.35 -83.68 -52.14
CA GLU A 95 -119.01 -83.55 -51.54
C GLU A 95 -117.97 -83.03 -52.55
N ASP A 96 -118.03 -83.48 -53.80
CA ASP A 96 -117.12 -83.03 -54.86
C ASP A 96 -117.41 -81.58 -55.25
N GLU A 97 -118.68 -81.20 -55.34
CA GLU A 97 -119.12 -79.81 -55.53
C GLU A 97 -118.61 -78.91 -54.40
N LEU A 98 -118.78 -79.32 -53.13
CA LEU A 98 -118.27 -78.57 -51.98
C LEU A 98 -116.75 -78.43 -52.06
N ARG A 99 -116.03 -79.53 -52.33
CA ARG A 99 -114.58 -79.50 -52.50
C ARG A 99 -114.15 -78.53 -53.61
N ALA A 100 -114.84 -78.53 -54.75
CA ALA A 100 -114.54 -77.63 -55.85
C ALA A 100 -114.74 -76.14 -55.46
N THR A 101 -115.82 -75.82 -54.75
CA THR A 101 -116.08 -74.45 -54.28
C THR A 101 -115.01 -73.97 -53.29
N PHE A 102 -114.60 -74.81 -52.34
CA PHE A 102 -113.55 -74.47 -51.38
C PHE A 102 -112.18 -74.34 -52.05
N GLN A 103 -111.85 -75.22 -53.00
CA GLN A 103 -110.59 -75.12 -53.77
C GLN A 103 -110.52 -73.83 -54.59
N GLU A 104 -111.62 -73.37 -55.15
CA GLU A 104 -111.63 -72.11 -55.89
C GLU A 104 -111.43 -70.92 -54.97
N LYS A 105 -112.10 -70.90 -53.81
CA LYS A 105 -111.87 -69.89 -52.77
C LYS A 105 -110.45 -69.90 -52.22
N ASP A 106 -109.87 -71.07 -51.99
CA ASP A 106 -108.48 -71.19 -51.54
C ASP A 106 -107.53 -70.58 -52.57
N LYS A 107 -107.76 -70.81 -53.87
CA LYS A 107 -106.97 -70.15 -54.93
C LYS A 107 -107.12 -68.64 -54.91
N GLU A 108 -108.34 -68.13 -54.73
CA GLU A 108 -108.60 -66.69 -54.63
C GLU A 108 -107.89 -66.07 -53.43
N ILE A 109 -107.97 -66.71 -52.26
CA ILE A 109 -107.31 -66.25 -51.03
C ILE A 109 -105.79 -66.31 -51.19
N ILE A 110 -105.24 -67.40 -51.74
CA ILE A 110 -103.80 -67.52 -52.00
C ILE A 110 -103.34 -66.41 -52.95
N ALA A 111 -104.08 -66.16 -54.03
CA ALA A 111 -103.77 -65.08 -54.96
C ALA A 111 -103.82 -63.69 -54.29
N GLU A 112 -104.77 -63.47 -53.38
CA GLU A 112 -104.87 -62.24 -52.60
C GLU A 112 -103.72 -62.08 -51.59
N VAL A 113 -103.31 -63.16 -50.92
CA VAL A 113 -102.15 -63.18 -50.03
C VAL A 113 -100.88 -62.88 -50.81
N GLU A 114 -100.63 -63.55 -51.93
CA GLU A 114 -99.48 -63.29 -52.79
C GLU A 114 -99.44 -61.84 -53.29
N ARG A 115 -100.61 -61.28 -53.66
CA ARG A 115 -100.73 -59.86 -54.03
C ARG A 115 -100.32 -58.95 -52.88
N HIS A 116 -100.78 -59.20 -51.66
CA HIS A 116 -100.42 -58.40 -50.50
C HIS A 116 -98.96 -58.56 -50.09
N GLU A 117 -98.38 -59.75 -50.21
CA GLU A 117 -96.96 -59.95 -49.97
C GLU A 117 -96.09 -59.17 -50.97
N GLN A 118 -96.45 -59.18 -52.25
CA GLN A 118 -95.80 -58.35 -53.27
C GLN A 118 -95.94 -56.86 -52.98
N GLU A 119 -97.12 -56.41 -52.54
CA GLU A 119 -97.35 -55.02 -52.14
C GLU A 119 -96.50 -54.63 -50.93
N ILE A 120 -96.42 -55.48 -49.90
CA ILE A 120 -95.58 -55.26 -48.72
C ILE A 120 -94.11 -55.17 -49.11
N GLU A 121 -93.61 -56.06 -49.97
CA GLU A 121 -92.23 -56.03 -50.42
C GLU A 121 -91.94 -54.78 -51.26
N GLY A 122 -92.86 -54.36 -52.13
CA GLY A 122 -92.79 -53.11 -52.86
C GLY A 122 -92.77 -51.87 -51.95
N LEU A 123 -93.60 -51.86 -50.91
CA LEU A 123 -93.63 -50.81 -49.90
C LEU A 123 -92.35 -50.78 -49.07
N LYS A 124 -91.82 -51.94 -48.65
CA LYS A 124 -90.54 -52.05 -47.94
C LYS A 124 -89.39 -51.56 -48.80
N GLY A 125 -89.33 -51.94 -50.07
CA GLY A 125 -88.33 -51.44 -51.02
C GLY A 125 -88.43 -49.93 -51.23
N SER A 126 -89.66 -49.39 -51.29
CA SER A 126 -89.91 -47.95 -51.36
C SER A 126 -89.43 -47.23 -50.10
N ILE A 127 -89.72 -47.76 -48.91
CA ILE A 127 -89.23 -47.24 -47.63
C ILE A 127 -87.69 -47.27 -47.60
N ALA A 128 -87.09 -48.40 -47.93
CA ALA A 128 -85.63 -48.55 -47.96
C ALA A 128 -84.97 -47.55 -48.93
N GLY A 129 -85.55 -47.36 -50.12
CA GLY A 129 -85.09 -46.36 -51.08
C GLY A 129 -85.24 -44.91 -50.60
N LEU A 130 -86.32 -44.62 -49.87
CA LEU A 130 -86.55 -43.31 -49.24
C LEU A 130 -85.63 -43.06 -48.04
N THR A 131 -85.25 -44.08 -47.29
CA THR A 131 -84.35 -43.98 -46.11
C THR A 131 -82.86 -44.12 -46.45
N ALA A 132 -82.51 -44.74 -47.57
CA ALA A 132 -81.11 -44.92 -47.99
C ALA A 132 -80.43 -43.60 -48.37
N LYS A 133 -81.22 -42.60 -48.77
CA LYS A 133 -80.73 -41.23 -48.94
C LYS A 133 -80.99 -40.48 -47.64
N PRO A 134 -79.99 -39.74 -47.09
CA PRO A 134 -80.25 -38.84 -45.98
C PRO A 134 -81.42 -37.95 -46.37
N THR A 135 -82.34 -37.75 -45.44
CA THR A 135 -83.55 -37.00 -45.73
C THR A 135 -83.14 -35.64 -46.30
N PRO A 136 -83.86 -35.08 -47.29
CA PRO A 136 -83.54 -33.76 -47.82
C PRO A 136 -83.34 -32.71 -46.72
N LEU A 137 -84.06 -32.88 -45.60
CA LEU A 137 -83.89 -32.10 -44.38
C LEU A 137 -82.51 -32.27 -43.71
N GLU A 138 -82.02 -33.48 -43.50
CA GLU A 138 -80.69 -33.73 -42.90
C GLU A 138 -79.57 -33.23 -43.81
N ALA A 139 -79.67 -33.47 -45.12
CA ALA A 139 -78.72 -32.95 -46.09
C ALA A 139 -78.69 -31.41 -46.09
N LEU A 140 -79.88 -30.77 -46.02
CA LEU A 140 -79.99 -29.31 -45.90
C LEU A 140 -79.49 -28.80 -44.54
N GLN A 141 -79.71 -29.53 -43.44
CA GLN A 141 -79.18 -29.17 -42.12
C GLN A 141 -77.66 -29.24 -42.08
N GLN A 142 -77.05 -30.27 -42.65
CA GLN A 142 -75.60 -30.37 -42.76
C GLN A 142 -75.05 -29.24 -43.62
N LYS A 143 -75.65 -29.00 -44.79
CA LYS A 143 -75.28 -27.88 -45.65
C LYS A 143 -75.41 -26.53 -44.94
N ARG A 144 -76.46 -26.34 -44.13
CA ARG A 144 -76.62 -25.14 -43.31
C ARG A 144 -75.49 -25.00 -42.29
N ARG A 145 -75.12 -26.07 -41.58
CA ARG A 145 -73.99 -26.02 -40.62
C ARG A 145 -72.68 -25.70 -41.30
N ASP A 146 -72.42 -26.28 -42.47
CA ASP A 146 -71.22 -26.03 -43.25
C ASP A 146 -71.18 -24.56 -43.71
N LEU A 147 -72.31 -24.05 -44.21
CA LEU A 147 -72.45 -22.64 -44.59
C LEU A 147 -72.32 -21.69 -43.38
N ASP A 148 -72.91 -22.01 -42.24
CA ASP A 148 -72.77 -21.22 -41.00
C ASP A 148 -71.29 -21.19 -40.55
N SER A 149 -70.58 -22.32 -40.65
CA SER A 149 -69.13 -22.40 -40.39
C SER A 149 -68.34 -21.52 -41.35
N ASP A 150 -68.66 -21.56 -42.64
CA ASP A 150 -67.99 -20.76 -43.65
C ASP A 150 -68.29 -19.26 -43.51
N ILE A 151 -69.53 -18.88 -43.18
CA ILE A 151 -69.90 -17.50 -42.84
C ILE A 151 -69.02 -16.99 -41.71
N ASN A 152 -68.90 -17.74 -40.60
CA ASN A 152 -68.06 -17.34 -39.47
C ASN A 152 -66.58 -17.19 -39.88
N LYS A 153 -66.05 -18.08 -40.72
CA LYS A 153 -64.69 -17.96 -41.26
C LYS A 153 -64.52 -16.71 -42.12
N PHE A 154 -65.48 -16.42 -43.00
CA PHE A 154 -65.47 -15.24 -43.85
C PHE A 154 -65.61 -13.97 -43.03
N GLU A 155 -66.46 -13.92 -42.02
CA GLU A 155 -66.58 -12.77 -41.11
C GLU A 155 -65.27 -12.51 -40.35
N SER A 156 -64.63 -13.56 -39.84
CA SER A 156 -63.30 -13.43 -39.21
C SER A 156 -62.25 -12.93 -40.21
N LEU A 157 -62.25 -13.45 -41.44
CA LEU A 157 -61.34 -12.99 -42.49
C LEU A 157 -61.60 -11.53 -42.88
N ILE A 158 -62.86 -11.14 -43.05
CA ILE A 158 -63.26 -9.77 -43.35
C ILE A 158 -62.80 -8.83 -42.24
N THR A 159 -62.96 -9.23 -40.97
CA THR A 159 -62.51 -8.43 -39.83
C THR A 159 -61.00 -8.24 -39.87
N LYS A 160 -60.23 -9.31 -40.05
CA LYS A 160 -58.76 -9.24 -40.19
C LYS A 160 -58.33 -8.38 -41.38
N LEU A 161 -59.02 -8.48 -42.51
CA LEU A 161 -58.73 -7.68 -43.70
C LEU A 161 -59.08 -6.20 -43.50
N LYS A 162 -60.14 -5.89 -42.77
CA LYS A 162 -60.49 -4.50 -42.39
C LYS A 162 -59.43 -3.91 -41.47
N GLU A 163 -59.03 -4.63 -40.41
CA GLU A 163 -57.96 -4.21 -39.51
C GLU A 163 -56.63 -4.02 -40.25
N HIS A 164 -56.29 -4.94 -41.15
CA HIS A 164 -55.09 -4.82 -41.97
C HIS A 164 -55.18 -3.62 -42.94
N LYS A 165 -56.33 -3.40 -43.57
CA LYS A 165 -56.58 -2.26 -44.44
C LYS A 165 -56.40 -0.95 -43.66
N GLU A 166 -57.04 -0.80 -42.50
CA GLU A 166 -56.91 0.39 -41.65
C GLU A 166 -55.47 0.62 -41.21
N ALA A 167 -54.75 -0.45 -40.84
CA ALA A 167 -53.32 -0.36 -40.48
C ALA A 167 -52.44 0.07 -41.66
N VAL A 168 -52.73 -0.40 -42.87
CA VAL A 168 -52.01 0.01 -44.08
C VAL A 168 -52.35 1.46 -44.44
N GLU A 169 -53.63 1.85 -44.39
CA GLU A 169 -54.06 3.23 -44.63
C GLU A 169 -53.42 4.20 -43.64
N GLN A 170 -53.34 3.85 -42.36
CA GLN A 170 -52.63 4.67 -41.37
C GLN A 170 -51.14 4.79 -41.70
N LYS A 171 -50.46 3.68 -42.01
CA LYS A 171 -49.04 3.71 -42.41
C LYS A 171 -48.82 4.54 -43.67
N THR A 172 -49.73 4.48 -44.64
CA THR A 172 -49.65 5.30 -45.85
C THR A 172 -49.77 6.77 -45.51
N ARG A 173 -50.74 7.17 -44.66
CA ARG A 173 -50.89 8.55 -44.19
C ARG A 173 -49.64 9.05 -43.46
N ASP A 174 -49.12 8.27 -42.51
CA ASP A 174 -47.91 8.64 -41.77
C ASP A 174 -46.71 8.85 -42.72
N ARG A 175 -46.59 8.02 -43.76
CA ARG A 175 -45.52 8.13 -44.77
C ARG A 175 -45.74 9.31 -45.73
N GLU A 176 -46.97 9.63 -46.07
CA GLU A 176 -47.30 10.82 -46.86
C GLU A 176 -46.96 12.10 -46.09
N GLU A 177 -47.28 12.16 -44.79
CA GLU A 177 -46.89 13.27 -43.92
C GLU A 177 -45.37 13.40 -43.77
N GLU A 178 -44.66 12.29 -43.57
CA GLU A 178 -43.19 12.29 -43.52
C GLU A 178 -42.59 12.73 -44.86
N LEU A 179 -43.09 12.22 -45.99
CA LEU A 179 -42.64 12.62 -47.32
C LEU A 179 -42.87 14.12 -47.54
N HIS A 180 -44.03 14.63 -47.17
CA HIS A 180 -44.34 16.04 -47.30
C HIS A 180 -43.38 16.90 -46.48
N GLY A 181 -43.10 16.54 -45.22
CA GLY A 181 -42.12 17.24 -44.39
C GLY A 181 -40.71 17.21 -44.99
N ARG A 182 -40.28 16.06 -45.53
CA ARG A 182 -38.99 15.94 -46.24
C ARG A 182 -38.93 16.77 -47.52
N GLU A 183 -40.03 16.89 -48.26
CA GLU A 183 -40.09 17.75 -49.44
C GLU A 183 -40.01 19.23 -49.08
N GLU A 184 -40.60 19.66 -47.96
CA GLU A 184 -40.47 21.02 -47.44
C GLU A 184 -39.03 21.31 -47.00
N GLU A 185 -38.40 20.41 -46.24
CA GLU A 185 -36.98 20.50 -45.89
C GLU A 185 -36.10 20.61 -47.13
N ARG A 186 -36.33 19.75 -48.14
CA ARG A 186 -35.58 19.78 -49.40
C ARG A 186 -35.74 21.12 -50.11
N LYS A 187 -36.97 21.65 -50.19
CA LYS A 187 -37.21 22.96 -50.80
C LYS A 187 -36.50 24.08 -50.03
N GLY A 188 -36.51 24.04 -48.70
CA GLY A 188 -35.78 25.00 -47.87
C GLY A 188 -34.26 24.97 -48.13
N VAL A 189 -33.68 23.76 -48.23
CA VAL A 189 -32.25 23.59 -48.56
C VAL A 189 -31.95 23.99 -50.00
N GLU A 190 -32.83 23.70 -50.96
CA GLU A 190 -32.68 24.14 -52.35
C GLU A 190 -32.72 25.68 -52.47
N GLU A 191 -33.57 26.34 -51.70
CA GLU A 191 -33.62 27.80 -51.60
C GLU A 191 -32.36 28.37 -50.96
N GLU A 192 -31.91 27.82 -49.83
CA GLU A 192 -30.65 28.24 -49.20
C GLU A 192 -29.45 28.02 -50.13
N ASN A 193 -29.38 26.89 -50.82
CA ASN A 193 -28.32 26.64 -51.81
C ASN A 193 -28.38 27.65 -52.97
N ARG A 194 -29.58 27.98 -53.47
CA ARG A 194 -29.73 28.99 -54.52
C ARG A 194 -29.26 30.36 -54.03
N ASP A 195 -29.64 30.75 -52.82
CA ASP A 195 -29.23 32.02 -52.22
C ASP A 195 -27.70 32.05 -51.99
N LEU A 196 -27.11 30.93 -51.54
CA LEU A 196 -25.66 30.77 -51.44
C LEU A 196 -24.97 30.80 -52.81
N GLU A 197 -25.54 30.19 -53.85
CA GLU A 197 -25.03 30.25 -55.22
C GLU A 197 -25.12 31.67 -55.80
N GLU A 198 -26.18 32.41 -55.50
CA GLU A 198 -26.31 33.83 -55.86
C GLU A 198 -25.25 34.68 -55.14
N VAL A 199 -25.05 34.44 -53.83
CA VAL A 199 -23.98 35.10 -53.07
C VAL A 199 -22.61 34.74 -53.63
N VAL A 200 -22.32 33.46 -53.91
CA VAL A 200 -21.04 33.01 -54.46
C VAL A 200 -20.81 33.54 -55.88
N SER A 201 -21.85 33.64 -56.71
CA SER A 201 -21.74 34.20 -58.07
C SER A 201 -21.60 35.73 -58.06
N SER A 202 -22.18 36.42 -57.07
CA SER A 202 -21.94 37.84 -56.82
C SER A 202 -20.55 38.12 -56.25
N GLN A 203 -19.97 37.15 -55.54
CA GLN A 203 -18.58 37.19 -55.11
C GLN A 203 -17.66 36.97 -56.31
N SER A 204 -16.92 38.00 -56.72
CA SER A 204 -15.92 37.93 -57.78
C SER A 204 -14.63 37.23 -57.31
N ILE A 205 -14.73 36.06 -56.68
CA ILE A 205 -13.59 35.26 -56.23
C ILE A 205 -13.44 34.09 -57.21
N ASN A 206 -12.41 34.16 -58.05
CA ASN A 206 -12.08 33.11 -59.01
C ASN A 206 -11.53 31.86 -58.27
N LYS A 207 -11.61 30.66 -58.84
CA LYS A 207 -11.00 29.42 -58.26
C LYS A 207 -9.51 29.61 -57.96
N GLU A 208 -8.86 30.47 -58.73
CA GLU A 208 -7.47 30.91 -58.52
C GLU A 208 -7.29 31.77 -57.27
N ASP A 209 -8.25 32.62 -56.91
CA ASP A 209 -8.22 33.39 -55.66
C ASP A 209 -8.44 32.49 -54.45
N VAL A 210 -9.32 31.48 -54.53
CA VAL A 210 -9.47 30.46 -53.47
C VAL A 210 -8.19 29.66 -53.30
N HIS A 211 -7.53 29.28 -54.40
CA HIS A 211 -6.23 28.60 -54.33
C HIS A 211 -5.13 29.52 -53.77
N ARG A 212 -5.11 30.81 -54.15
CA ARG A 212 -4.21 31.82 -53.58
C ARG A 212 -4.45 32.00 -52.09
N MET A 213 -5.71 32.08 -51.65
CA MET A 213 -6.09 32.18 -50.23
C MET A 213 -5.72 30.92 -49.46
N ALA A 214 -5.88 29.73 -50.05
CA ALA A 214 -5.45 28.48 -49.42
C ALA A 214 -3.92 28.40 -49.28
N GLN A 215 -3.17 28.80 -50.32
CA GLN A 215 -1.71 28.90 -50.26
C GLN A 215 -1.24 29.96 -49.26
N GLN A 216 -1.91 31.12 -49.21
CA GLN A 216 -1.63 32.16 -48.21
C GLN A 216 -1.95 31.68 -46.80
N ARG A 217 -3.06 30.96 -46.60
CA ARG A 217 -3.43 30.36 -45.31
C ARG A 217 -2.39 29.32 -44.88
N SER A 218 -1.93 28.46 -45.79
CA SER A 218 -0.85 27.50 -45.51
C SER A 218 0.44 28.21 -45.13
N LYS A 219 0.86 29.23 -45.89
CA LYS A 219 2.06 30.03 -45.56
C LYS A 219 1.93 30.74 -44.22
N LEU A 220 0.77 31.32 -43.93
CA LEU A 220 0.49 31.96 -42.64
C LEU A 220 0.47 30.94 -41.51
N GLN A 221 -0.04 29.73 -41.74
CA GLN A 221 -0.03 28.65 -40.76
C GLN A 221 1.41 28.18 -40.48
N ASP A 222 2.25 28.03 -41.51
CA ASP A 222 3.66 27.66 -41.36
C ASP A 222 4.44 28.76 -40.61
N ILE A 223 4.17 30.03 -40.93
CA ILE A 223 4.74 31.18 -40.22
C ILE A 223 4.27 31.22 -38.77
N LEU A 224 2.99 30.97 -38.51
CA LEU A 224 2.41 30.95 -37.16
C LEU A 224 3.01 29.80 -36.35
N GLN A 225 3.17 28.61 -36.94
CA GLN A 225 3.83 27.48 -36.29
C GLN A 225 5.30 27.77 -36.00
N SER A 226 6.02 28.40 -36.94
CA SER A 226 7.41 28.83 -36.73
C SER A 226 7.51 29.91 -35.64
N LEU A 227 6.65 30.91 -35.65
CA LEU A 227 6.58 31.95 -34.61
C LEU A 227 6.20 31.38 -33.24
N THR A 228 5.30 30.39 -33.21
CA THR A 228 4.92 29.72 -31.95
C THR A 228 6.09 28.91 -31.42
N SER A 229 6.78 28.15 -32.27
CA SER A 229 8.00 27.44 -31.87
C SER A 229 9.12 28.39 -31.42
N GLN A 230 9.29 29.53 -32.09
CA GLN A 230 10.22 30.58 -31.65
C GLN A 230 9.79 31.16 -30.30
N LYS A 231 8.50 31.47 -30.12
CA LYS A 231 7.95 31.95 -28.86
C LYS A 231 8.20 30.95 -27.73
N ASP A 232 7.92 29.67 -27.96
CA ASP A 232 8.11 28.61 -26.97
C ASP A 232 9.60 28.47 -26.62
N SER A 233 10.49 28.52 -27.62
CA SER A 233 11.95 28.52 -27.36
C SER A 233 12.44 29.75 -26.59
N LEU A 234 11.84 30.92 -26.83
CA LEU A 234 12.15 32.15 -26.09
C LEU A 234 11.58 32.12 -24.68
N LEU A 235 10.41 31.51 -24.47
CA LEU A 235 9.84 31.27 -23.16
C LEU A 235 10.71 30.30 -22.36
N ASP A 236 11.15 29.20 -22.96
CA ASP A 236 12.06 28.24 -22.32
C ASP A 236 13.39 28.91 -21.95
N ALA A 237 13.96 29.72 -22.86
CA ALA A 237 15.17 30.48 -22.58
C ALA A 237 14.96 31.51 -21.45
N ALA A 238 13.82 32.20 -21.43
CA ALA A 238 13.47 33.15 -20.37
C ALA A 238 13.29 32.45 -19.01
N LEU A 239 12.65 31.28 -18.98
CA LEU A 239 12.53 30.47 -17.76
C LEU A 239 13.88 29.95 -17.28
N GLU A 240 14.77 29.56 -18.20
CA GLU A 240 16.13 29.15 -17.86
C GLU A 240 16.94 30.32 -17.29
N ASP A 241 16.80 31.51 -17.87
CA ASP A 241 17.46 32.72 -17.40
C ASP A 241 16.88 33.21 -16.06
N GLU A 242 15.57 33.07 -15.84
CA GLU A 242 14.92 33.32 -14.55
C GLU A 242 15.44 32.36 -13.47
N ALA A 243 15.57 31.07 -13.77
CA ALA A 243 16.14 30.09 -12.85
C ALA A 243 17.63 30.36 -12.55
N LYS A 244 18.41 30.79 -13.55
CA LYS A 244 19.80 31.24 -13.33
C LYS A 244 19.86 32.49 -12.47
N PHE A 245 18.96 33.45 -12.69
CA PHE A 245 18.85 34.67 -11.91
C PHE A 245 18.50 34.37 -10.46
N GLU A 246 17.50 33.54 -10.20
CA GLU A 246 17.10 33.11 -8.86
C GLU A 246 18.27 32.45 -8.11
N LYS A 247 18.99 31.52 -8.77
CA LYS A 247 20.19 30.92 -8.20
C LYS A 247 21.28 31.95 -7.87
N LYS A 248 21.48 32.96 -8.72
CA LYS A 248 22.44 34.04 -8.46
C LYS A 248 22.01 34.94 -7.30
N VAL A 249 20.71 35.18 -7.15
CA VAL A 249 20.14 35.89 -5.99
C VAL A 249 20.37 35.08 -4.72
N GLU A 250 20.13 33.77 -4.71
CA GLU A 250 20.43 32.91 -3.56
C GLU A 250 21.92 32.91 -3.17
N GLU A 251 22.82 32.80 -4.16
CA GLU A 251 24.27 32.91 -3.94
C GLU A 251 24.65 34.28 -3.36
N LEU A 252 24.02 35.35 -3.85
CA LEU A 252 24.26 36.72 -3.38
C LEU A 252 23.71 36.97 -1.97
N GLU A 253 22.54 36.44 -1.65
CA GLU A 253 22.00 36.44 -0.28
C GLU A 253 22.90 35.64 0.66
N GLY A 254 23.37 34.47 0.23
CA GLY A 254 24.29 33.63 1.01
C GLY A 254 25.60 34.35 1.34
N THR A 255 26.21 34.99 0.36
CA THR A 255 27.44 35.80 0.57
C THR A 255 27.16 37.04 1.42
N THR A 256 26.00 37.68 1.26
CA THR A 256 25.57 38.81 2.10
C THR A 256 25.39 38.38 3.56
N ARG A 257 24.77 37.22 3.82
CA ARG A 257 24.64 36.64 5.17
C ARG A 257 26.01 36.33 5.77
N GLN A 258 26.92 35.71 5.01
CA GLN A 258 28.29 35.45 5.47
C GLN A 258 29.01 36.76 5.82
N TYR A 259 28.88 37.77 4.98
CA TYR A 259 29.43 39.09 5.24
C TYR A 259 28.82 39.72 6.51
N HIS A 260 27.50 39.66 6.72
CA HIS A 260 26.88 40.18 7.93
C HIS A 260 27.34 39.44 9.19
N VAL A 261 27.51 38.11 9.14
CA VAL A 261 28.07 37.33 10.26
C VAL A 261 29.50 37.75 10.57
N MET A 262 30.34 37.94 9.54
CA MET A 262 31.70 38.43 9.74
C MET A 262 31.73 39.87 10.27
N ALA A 263 30.85 40.73 9.76
CA ALA A 263 30.74 42.12 10.18
C ALA A 263 30.20 42.25 11.61
N ASP A 264 29.29 41.38 12.04
CA ASP A 264 28.81 41.28 13.42
C ASP A 264 29.93 40.82 14.36
N ARG A 265 30.68 39.77 13.98
CA ARG A 265 31.87 39.31 14.73
C ARG A 265 32.93 40.40 14.89
N LEU A 266 33.09 41.26 13.89
CA LEU A 266 34.00 42.41 13.91
C LEU A 266 33.39 43.66 14.59
N GLN A 267 32.15 43.59 15.06
CA GLN A 267 31.39 44.69 15.65
C GLN A 267 31.35 45.93 14.74
N LEU A 268 30.97 45.72 13.48
CA LEU A 268 30.80 46.76 12.45
C LEU A 268 29.33 47.09 12.16
N ILE A 269 28.40 46.25 12.62
CA ILE A 269 26.95 46.40 12.47
C ILE A 269 26.35 46.24 13.88
N PRO A 270 25.45 47.12 14.37
CA PRO A 270 24.83 48.30 13.73
C PRO A 270 25.81 49.46 13.50
N SER A 271 25.42 50.51 12.76
CA SER A 271 26.24 51.70 12.46
C SER A 271 26.79 52.46 13.69
N THR A 272 26.29 52.13 14.88
CA THR A 272 26.75 52.61 16.19
C THR A 272 27.81 51.72 16.84
N ALA A 273 28.24 50.65 16.18
CA ALA A 273 29.19 49.70 16.75
C ALA A 273 30.61 50.29 16.83
N LYS A 274 31.39 49.78 17.78
CA LYS A 274 32.67 50.38 18.24
C LYS A 274 33.70 50.60 17.13
N HIS A 275 33.68 49.77 16.09
CA HIS A 275 34.61 49.85 14.96
C HIS A 275 33.95 50.37 13.67
N ALA A 276 32.66 50.74 13.73
CA ALA A 276 31.90 51.16 12.56
C ALA A 276 32.17 52.61 12.15
N GLU A 277 32.72 53.44 13.05
CA GLU A 277 33.08 54.86 12.80
C GLU A 277 31.99 55.67 12.06
N GLY A 278 30.71 55.35 12.30
CA GLY A 278 29.55 56.01 11.68
C GLY A 278 29.22 55.58 10.24
N VAL A 279 29.95 54.62 9.67
CA VAL A 279 29.69 54.06 8.33
C VAL A 279 28.69 52.91 8.42
N ASN A 280 27.69 52.91 7.53
CA ASN A 280 26.71 51.83 7.46
C ASN A 280 27.28 50.64 6.68
N PHE A 281 27.74 49.61 7.40
CA PHE A 281 28.19 48.35 6.82
C PHE A 281 27.05 47.37 6.53
N GLN A 282 25.78 47.70 6.82
CA GLN A 282 24.67 46.80 6.56
C GLN A 282 24.25 46.84 5.09
N ILE A 283 24.56 45.75 4.37
CA ILE A 283 24.04 45.51 3.02
C ILE A 283 22.58 45.05 3.12
N LYS A 284 21.66 45.72 2.41
CA LYS A 284 20.29 45.23 2.21
C LYS A 284 20.12 44.93 0.73
N LEU A 285 19.63 43.73 0.42
CA LEU A 285 19.31 43.31 -0.93
C LEU A 285 17.87 43.71 -1.24
N ASN A 286 17.67 44.49 -2.30
CA ASN A 286 16.33 44.81 -2.82
C ASN A 286 16.11 44.02 -4.11
N ALA A 287 15.57 42.80 -4.00
CA ALA A 287 15.40 41.88 -5.13
C ALA A 287 14.23 42.23 -6.08
N SER A 288 13.66 43.43 -5.98
CA SER A 288 12.39 43.78 -6.65
C SER A 288 12.48 45.02 -7.56
N LEU A 289 13.67 45.46 -7.96
CA LEU A 289 13.86 46.66 -8.78
C LEU A 289 14.62 46.32 -10.08
N ASP A 290 14.12 46.88 -11.19
CA ASP A 290 14.60 46.64 -12.56
C ASP A 290 15.97 47.26 -12.89
N ASP A 291 16.54 48.10 -12.01
CA ASP A 291 17.86 48.72 -12.20
C ASP A 291 18.96 47.96 -11.41
N PRO A 292 19.94 47.34 -12.09
CA PRO A 292 21.09 46.68 -11.47
C PRO A 292 21.90 47.58 -10.51
N SER A 293 21.76 48.90 -10.64
CA SER A 293 22.46 49.91 -9.84
C SER A 293 21.84 50.13 -8.45
N GLU A 294 20.58 49.74 -8.25
CA GLU A 294 19.80 49.96 -7.00
C GLU A 294 19.60 48.67 -6.17
N VAL A 295 20.15 47.54 -6.63
CA VAL A 295 20.07 46.23 -5.95
C VAL A 295 20.65 46.27 -4.53
N PHE A 296 21.61 47.17 -4.29
CA PHE A 296 22.26 47.37 -2.99
C PHE A 296 21.96 48.77 -2.44
N ASN A 297 21.56 48.84 -1.16
CA ASN A 297 21.33 50.10 -0.44
C ASN A 297 22.61 50.97 -0.26
N VAL A 298 23.80 50.40 -0.49
CA VAL A 298 25.10 51.07 -0.31
C VAL A 298 25.99 50.79 -1.50
N ASP A 299 26.64 51.82 -2.04
CA ASP A 299 27.65 51.68 -3.11
C ASP A 299 28.83 50.83 -2.62
N MET A 300 28.82 49.56 -3.00
CA MET A 300 29.80 48.56 -2.60
C MET A 300 31.21 48.89 -3.13
N LYS A 301 31.30 49.59 -4.27
CA LYS A 301 32.57 49.84 -4.97
C LYS A 301 33.26 51.10 -4.46
N ASN A 302 32.51 52.19 -4.27
CA ASN A 302 33.09 53.49 -3.94
C ASN A 302 32.99 53.88 -2.46
N LYS A 303 32.08 53.27 -1.69
CA LYS A 303 31.91 53.61 -0.25
C LYS A 303 32.28 52.45 0.66
N LEU A 304 31.70 51.26 0.48
CA LEU A 304 31.90 50.14 1.39
C LEU A 304 33.33 49.56 1.33
N LYS A 305 33.81 49.24 0.11
CA LYS A 305 35.14 48.64 -0.08
C LYS A 305 36.29 49.59 0.29
N PRO A 306 36.26 50.89 -0.06
CA PRO A 306 37.26 51.84 0.40
C PRO A 306 37.23 52.04 1.92
N ALA A 307 36.05 52.07 2.55
CA ALA A 307 35.95 52.17 4.02
C ALA A 307 36.51 50.92 4.72
N LEU A 308 36.21 49.71 4.24
CA LEU A 308 36.81 48.47 4.75
C LEU A 308 38.31 48.40 4.51
N ASN A 309 38.79 48.88 3.36
CA ASN A 309 40.22 48.96 3.07
C ASN A 309 40.92 49.98 3.97
N ALA A 310 40.32 51.15 4.20
CA ALA A 310 40.84 52.16 5.13
C ALA A 310 40.88 51.62 6.56
N LEU A 311 39.85 50.89 6.99
CA LEU A 311 39.84 50.21 8.29
C LEU A 311 40.93 49.14 8.36
N ARG A 312 41.06 48.31 7.31
CA ARG A 312 42.12 47.30 7.20
C ARG A 312 43.50 47.95 7.21
N GLU A 313 43.71 49.06 6.52
CA GLU A 313 44.97 49.80 6.50
C GLU A 313 45.28 50.45 7.85
N SER A 314 44.26 50.99 8.54
CA SER A 314 44.39 51.50 9.90
C SER A 314 44.81 50.40 10.88
N TYR A 315 44.16 49.23 10.82
CA TYR A 315 44.55 48.07 11.63
C TYR A 315 45.89 47.48 11.19
N ALA A 316 46.20 47.39 9.90
CA ALA A 316 47.49 46.93 9.42
C ALA A 316 48.62 47.88 9.84
N LYS A 317 48.37 49.19 9.87
CA LYS A 317 49.30 50.19 10.40
C LYS A 317 49.46 50.04 11.91
N LYS A 318 48.37 49.87 12.67
CA LYS A 318 48.44 49.56 14.11
C LYS A 318 49.19 48.26 14.38
N THR A 319 48.91 47.20 13.63
CA THR A 319 49.64 45.93 13.73
C THR A 319 51.11 46.13 13.40
N ARG A 320 51.45 46.86 12.33
CA ARG A 320 52.84 47.18 11.99
C ARG A 320 53.55 47.94 13.10
N LEU A 321 52.93 48.99 13.65
CA LEU A 321 53.48 49.75 14.77
C LEU A 321 53.67 48.86 15.99
N VAL A 322 52.68 48.04 16.35
CA VAL A 322 52.79 47.11 17.48
C VAL A 322 53.84 46.03 17.23
N THR A 323 53.99 45.55 15.99
CA THR A 323 55.06 44.59 15.65
C THR A 323 56.42 45.25 15.65
N GLU A 324 56.55 46.51 15.21
CA GLU A 324 57.79 47.30 15.28
C GLU A 324 58.16 47.55 16.75
N GLU A 325 57.20 47.95 17.60
CA GLU A 325 57.36 48.07 19.05
C GLU A 325 57.73 46.72 19.68
N MET A 326 57.09 45.62 19.26
CA MET A 326 57.42 44.27 19.74
C MET A 326 58.84 43.87 19.34
N THR A 327 59.26 44.13 18.09
CA THR A 327 60.63 43.84 17.64
C THR A 327 61.65 44.71 18.36
N GLU A 328 61.35 45.99 18.62
CA GLU A 328 62.25 46.87 19.40
C GLU A 328 62.37 46.39 20.85
N ILE A 329 61.26 45.95 21.45
CA ILE A 329 61.28 45.35 22.79
C ILE A 329 62.05 44.02 22.77
N GLN A 330 61.86 43.18 21.73
CA GLN A 330 62.57 41.91 21.60
C GLN A 330 64.08 42.14 21.42
N GLU A 331 64.51 43.10 20.59
CA GLU A 331 65.92 43.48 20.44
C GLU A 331 66.51 43.98 21.78
N LYS A 332 65.74 44.75 22.56
CA LYS A 332 66.16 45.15 23.92
C LYS A 332 66.27 43.97 24.88
N VAL A 333 65.38 42.99 24.77
CA VAL A 333 65.43 41.75 25.56
C VAL A 333 66.66 40.93 25.16
N ASP A 334 66.86 40.68 23.87
CA ASP A 334 68.00 39.90 23.35
C ASP A 334 69.32 40.57 23.74
N SER A 335 69.45 41.90 23.60
CA SER A 335 70.63 42.64 24.04
C SER A 335 70.85 42.57 25.56
N ALA A 336 69.79 42.57 26.36
CA ALA A 336 69.89 42.41 27.81
C ALA A 336 70.26 40.96 28.20
N GLU A 337 69.76 39.96 27.47
CA GLU A 337 70.13 38.55 27.65
C GLU A 337 71.58 38.29 27.27
N GLU A 338 72.07 38.85 26.16
CA GLU A 338 73.49 38.81 25.79
C GLU A 338 74.37 39.45 26.88
N ALA A 339 74.02 40.65 27.34
CA ALA A 339 74.75 41.31 28.44
C ALA A 339 74.69 40.50 29.75
N LEU A 340 73.56 39.83 30.04
CA LEU A 340 73.44 38.94 31.18
C LEU A 340 74.32 37.69 31.01
N SER A 341 74.40 37.12 29.81
CA SER A 341 75.27 36.00 29.48
C SER A 341 76.74 36.38 29.63
N GLU A 342 77.15 37.53 29.09
CA GLU A 342 78.51 38.06 29.28
C GLU A 342 78.84 38.24 30.76
N LYS A 343 77.91 38.79 31.56
CA LYS A 343 78.11 38.94 33.01
C LYS A 343 78.12 37.59 33.73
N ALA A 344 77.32 36.62 33.30
CA ALA A 344 77.33 35.28 33.86
C ALA A 344 78.65 34.55 33.54
N GLU A 345 79.19 34.70 32.34
CA GLU A 345 80.51 34.21 31.96
C GLU A 345 81.62 34.91 32.76
N GLU A 346 81.55 36.23 32.94
CA GLU A 346 82.48 36.99 33.78
C GLU A 346 82.43 36.51 35.25
N ILE A 347 81.24 36.28 35.79
CA ILE A 347 81.05 35.71 37.14
C ILE A 347 81.61 34.28 37.21
N ALA A 348 81.39 33.45 36.19
CA ALA A 348 81.92 32.09 36.15
C ALA A 348 83.46 32.11 36.07
N LEU A 349 84.04 33.02 35.29
CA LEU A 349 85.48 33.22 35.19
C LEU A 349 86.06 33.69 36.52
N LEU A 350 85.49 34.73 37.13
CA LEU A 350 85.89 35.22 38.45
C LEU A 350 85.70 34.14 39.53
N GLY A 351 84.62 33.37 39.48
CA GLY A 351 84.38 32.24 40.37
C GLY A 351 85.46 31.16 40.22
N SER A 352 85.87 30.83 38.99
CA SER A 352 86.97 29.88 38.74
C SER A 352 88.33 30.43 39.21
N GLN A 353 88.58 31.73 39.04
CA GLN A 353 89.78 32.38 39.54
C GLN A 353 89.80 32.40 41.07
N ASN A 354 88.67 32.70 41.71
CA ASN A 354 88.57 32.73 43.16
C ASN A 354 88.73 31.32 43.74
N ALA A 355 88.09 30.30 43.14
CA ALA A 355 88.30 28.90 43.52
C ALA A 355 89.77 28.47 43.36
N ARG A 356 90.45 28.90 42.29
CA ARG A 356 91.88 28.65 42.10
C ARG A 356 92.73 29.35 43.16
N LEU A 357 92.42 30.60 43.50
CA LEU A 357 93.13 31.37 44.54
C LEU A 357 92.87 30.79 45.94
N GLU A 358 91.65 30.34 46.22
CA GLU A 358 91.30 29.63 47.46
C GLU A 358 92.06 28.30 47.56
N GLU A 359 92.13 27.53 46.48
CA GLU A 359 92.92 26.29 46.40
C GLU A 359 94.41 26.57 46.60
N GLN A 360 94.98 27.59 45.94
CA GLN A 360 96.36 28.00 46.14
C GLN A 360 96.62 28.46 47.58
N THR A 361 95.69 29.22 48.17
CA THR A 361 95.79 29.65 49.57
C THR A 361 95.69 28.46 50.51
N ARG A 362 94.83 27.47 50.23
CA ARG A 362 94.75 26.23 51.01
C ARG A 362 96.04 25.44 50.92
N GLN A 363 96.58 25.24 49.72
CA GLN A 363 97.86 24.55 49.51
C GLN A 363 99.01 25.27 50.21
N LEU A 364 99.09 26.61 50.13
CA LEU A 364 100.09 27.39 50.85
C LEU A 364 99.90 27.29 52.37
N LYS A 365 98.67 27.30 52.88
CA LYS A 365 98.38 27.07 54.30
C LYS A 365 98.81 25.67 54.73
N GLU A 366 98.46 24.63 53.99
CA GLU A 366 98.89 23.25 54.28
C GLU A 366 100.41 23.09 54.21
N GLN A 367 101.08 23.72 53.23
CA GLN A 367 102.55 23.74 53.14
C GLN A 367 103.17 24.48 54.31
N THR A 368 102.67 25.66 54.66
CA THR A 368 103.18 26.44 55.80
C THR A 368 102.91 25.75 57.13
N ASP A 369 101.75 25.12 57.32
CA ASP A 369 101.45 24.31 58.51
C ASP A 369 102.36 23.07 58.58
N ALA A 370 102.64 22.41 57.46
CA ALA A 370 103.59 21.30 57.38
C ALA A 370 105.04 21.75 57.68
N ASP A 371 105.46 22.89 57.14
CA ASP A 371 106.76 23.50 57.42
C ASP A 371 106.87 23.92 58.88
N ILE A 372 105.83 24.53 59.45
CA ILE A 372 105.77 24.88 60.88
C ILE A 372 105.84 23.61 61.73
N ALA A 373 105.12 22.54 61.38
CA ALA A 373 105.20 21.27 62.08
C ALA A 373 106.61 20.65 62.00
N SER A 374 107.24 20.68 60.83
CA SER A 374 108.62 20.22 60.62
C SER A 374 109.62 21.06 61.41
N LYS A 375 109.50 22.39 61.39
CA LYS A 375 110.35 23.29 62.17
C LYS A 375 110.12 23.17 63.67
N ASN A 376 108.89 22.95 64.12
CA ASN A 376 108.64 22.66 65.53
C ASN A 376 109.24 21.32 65.95
N ALA A 377 109.20 20.28 65.10
CA ALA A 377 109.88 19.02 65.36
C ALA A 377 111.41 19.19 65.40
N GLU A 378 111.99 19.98 64.48
CA GLU A 378 113.41 20.36 64.53
C GLU A 378 113.74 21.14 65.81
N ILE A 379 112.88 22.10 66.22
CA ILE A 379 113.06 22.88 67.45
C ILE A 379 113.00 21.97 68.68
N ASP A 380 112.06 21.03 68.74
CA ASP A 380 111.94 20.10 69.86
C ASP A 380 113.12 19.11 69.90
N GLN A 381 113.61 18.68 68.74
CA GLN A 381 114.85 17.90 68.63
C GLN A 381 116.06 18.72 69.12
N ILE A 382 116.21 19.96 68.67
CA ILE A 382 117.29 20.86 69.12
C ILE A 382 117.15 21.17 70.61
N ARG A 383 115.94 21.33 71.15
CA ARG A 383 115.72 21.51 72.60
C ARG A 383 116.12 20.27 73.37
N ALA A 384 115.82 19.07 72.85
CA ALA A 384 116.27 17.82 73.44
C ALA A 384 117.81 17.73 73.40
N ASP A 385 118.43 18.05 72.27
CA ASP A 385 119.89 18.06 72.10
C ASP A 385 120.57 19.13 72.97
N VAL A 386 119.98 20.32 73.10
CA VAL A 386 120.48 21.38 74.01
C VAL A 386 120.29 20.95 75.46
N LYS A 387 119.22 20.26 75.82
CA LYS A 387 119.02 19.73 77.17
C LYS A 387 120.07 18.66 77.49
N THR A 388 120.28 17.70 76.59
CA THR A 388 121.31 16.66 76.76
C THR A 388 122.70 17.27 76.77
N LEU A 389 123.01 18.22 75.88
CA LEU A 389 124.29 18.95 75.88
C LEU A 389 124.47 19.79 77.15
N LYS A 390 123.43 20.46 77.66
CA LYS A 390 123.50 21.17 78.94
C LYS A 390 123.72 20.20 80.09
N GLU A 391 123.02 19.08 80.15
CA GLU A 391 123.23 18.04 81.17
C GLU A 391 124.66 17.49 81.07
N THR A 392 125.17 17.24 79.86
CA THR A 392 126.52 16.73 79.61
C THR A 392 127.60 17.78 79.91
N ALA A 393 127.39 19.04 79.55
CA ALA A 393 128.31 20.15 79.79
C ALA A 393 128.30 20.60 81.25
N VAL A 394 127.15 20.59 81.94
CA VAL A 394 127.11 20.78 83.40
C VAL A 394 127.84 19.65 84.10
N LYS A 395 127.67 18.41 83.64
CA LYS A 395 128.42 17.26 84.17
C LYS A 395 129.93 17.39 83.90
N SER A 396 130.34 17.75 82.67
CA SER A 396 131.75 17.92 82.34
C SER A 396 132.39 19.16 82.97
N LEU A 397 131.61 20.23 83.19
CA LEU A 397 132.07 21.43 83.90
C LEU A 397 132.24 21.11 85.38
N ALA A 398 131.30 20.40 86.00
CA ALA A 398 131.44 19.92 87.37
C ALA A 398 132.67 18.98 87.51
N ASP A 399 132.87 18.07 86.56
CA ASP A 399 134.04 17.18 86.53
C ASP A 399 135.35 17.98 86.35
N SER A 400 135.36 19.00 85.48
CA SER A 400 136.51 19.87 85.20
C SER A 400 136.82 20.84 86.34
N GLU A 401 135.80 21.45 86.97
CA GLU A 401 135.95 22.30 88.15
C GLU A 401 136.46 21.50 89.34
N ALA A 402 135.96 20.28 89.54
CA ALA A 402 136.52 19.34 90.53
C ALA A 402 138.00 19.02 90.23
N HIS A 403 138.35 18.79 88.96
CA HIS A 403 139.74 18.58 88.53
C HIS A 403 140.62 19.81 88.75
N ALA A 404 140.17 20.99 88.35
CA ALA A 404 140.91 22.25 88.49
C ALA A 404 141.08 22.63 89.96
N HIS A 405 140.07 22.41 90.80
CA HIS A 405 140.19 22.62 92.23
C HIS A 405 141.21 21.65 92.85
N ALA A 406 141.19 20.36 92.49
CA ALA A 406 142.17 19.39 92.96
C ALA A 406 143.60 19.79 92.56
N LEU A 407 143.80 20.17 91.30
CA LEU A 407 145.11 20.58 90.76
C LEU A 407 145.62 21.88 91.40
N LYS A 408 144.71 22.80 91.75
CA LYS A 408 145.06 24.06 92.42
C LYS A 408 145.52 23.83 93.86
N VAL A 409 144.88 22.90 94.59
CA VAL A 409 145.35 22.50 95.92
C VAL A 409 146.75 21.88 95.84
N GLU A 410 146.98 20.97 94.88
CA GLU A 410 148.32 20.40 94.64
C GLU A 410 149.36 21.48 94.29
N TYR A 411 149.02 22.47 93.47
CA TYR A 411 149.93 23.56 93.11
C TYR A 411 150.26 24.49 94.28
N GLU A 412 149.27 24.83 95.11
CA GLU A 412 149.48 25.67 96.30
C GLU A 412 150.36 24.94 97.33
N GLU A 413 150.17 23.64 97.55
CA GLU A 413 151.06 22.81 98.36
C GLU A 413 152.49 22.78 97.81
N LEU A 414 152.64 22.63 96.48
CA LEU A 414 153.94 22.58 95.82
C LEU A 414 154.69 23.92 95.88
N CYS A 415 154.00 25.06 95.75
CA CYS A 415 154.62 26.38 95.88
C CYS A 415 155.17 26.61 97.31
N VAL A 416 154.45 26.16 98.33
CA VAL A 416 154.90 26.28 99.73
C VAL A 416 156.12 25.40 100.00
N THR A 417 156.16 24.15 99.49
CA THR A 417 157.34 23.30 99.64
C THR A 417 158.55 23.85 98.88
N THR A 418 158.36 24.32 97.65
CA THR A 418 159.47 24.85 96.83
C THR A 418 160.07 26.13 97.43
N THR A 419 159.25 27.01 98.01
CA THR A 419 159.75 28.23 98.68
C THR A 419 160.56 27.89 99.92
N LEU A 420 160.09 26.96 100.76
CA LEU A 420 160.85 26.44 101.90
C LEU A 420 162.19 25.80 101.47
N GLU A 421 162.19 24.99 100.40
CA GLU A 421 163.41 24.39 99.84
C GLU A 421 164.39 25.46 99.34
N THR A 422 163.93 26.50 98.65
CA THR A 422 164.82 27.59 98.19
C THR A 422 165.41 28.42 99.33
N GLU A 423 164.66 28.65 100.41
CA GLU A 423 165.19 29.33 101.60
C GLU A 423 166.24 28.48 102.31
N MET A 424 166.03 27.16 102.40
CA MET A 424 167.02 26.22 102.94
C MET A 424 168.30 26.19 102.08
N VAL A 425 168.17 26.05 100.77
CA VAL A 425 169.32 26.00 99.85
C VAL A 425 170.11 27.31 99.87
N ASN A 426 169.46 28.47 99.91
CA ASN A 426 170.16 29.75 100.03
C ASN A 426 170.95 29.87 101.35
N LYS A 427 170.42 29.31 102.44
CA LYS A 427 171.12 29.27 103.73
C LYS A 427 172.34 28.35 103.69
N ASP A 428 172.22 27.19 103.05
CA ASP A 428 173.33 26.24 102.87
C ASP A 428 174.41 26.79 101.92
N LEU A 429 174.02 27.47 100.85
CA LEU A 429 174.95 28.10 99.91
C LEU A 429 175.75 29.23 100.56
N ALA A 430 175.11 30.03 101.43
CA ALA A 430 175.79 31.06 102.21
C ALA A 430 176.84 30.46 103.16
N ALA A 431 176.52 29.34 103.83
CA ALA A 431 177.45 28.62 104.69
C ALA A 431 178.63 28.01 103.90
N ALA A 432 178.37 27.46 102.70
CA ALA A 432 179.40 26.91 101.83
C ALA A 432 180.37 27.98 101.29
N LEU A 433 179.88 29.18 100.98
CA LEU A 433 180.71 30.31 100.56
C LEU A 433 181.64 30.79 101.68
N GLU A 434 181.17 30.82 102.93
CA GLU A 434 182.03 31.11 104.09
C GLU A 434 183.14 30.05 104.25
N ALA A 435 182.82 28.77 104.07
CA ALA A 435 183.81 27.69 104.13
C ALA A 435 184.85 27.78 103.00
N LEU A 436 184.43 28.13 101.78
CA LEU A 436 185.33 28.32 100.62
C LEU A 436 186.27 29.52 100.80
N ILE A 437 185.78 30.61 101.38
CA ILE A 437 186.63 31.78 101.71
C ILE A 437 187.66 31.39 102.77
N GLY A 438 187.27 30.61 103.79
CA GLY A 438 188.18 30.07 104.79
C GLY A 438 189.25 29.15 104.20
N HIS A 439 188.87 28.23 103.32
CA HIS A 439 189.81 27.28 102.68
C HIS A 439 190.79 27.97 101.73
N LYS A 440 190.33 28.95 100.94
CA LYS A 440 191.21 29.76 100.09
C LYS A 440 192.27 30.50 100.90
N LEU A 441 191.87 31.07 102.04
CA LEU A 441 192.80 31.75 102.95
C LEU A 441 193.84 30.78 103.53
N HIS A 442 193.41 29.56 103.86
CA HIS A 442 194.28 28.52 104.42
C HIS A 442 195.34 28.05 103.41
N ILE A 443 194.98 27.79 102.15
CA ILE A 443 195.97 27.25 101.20
C ILE A 443 196.90 28.33 100.63
N GLN A 444 196.45 29.58 100.50
CA GLN A 444 197.39 30.67 100.22
C GLN A 444 198.50 30.77 101.28
N GLN A 445 198.24 30.33 102.53
CA GLN A 445 199.27 30.21 103.56
C GLN A 445 200.15 28.95 103.39
N THR A 446 199.61 27.82 102.93
CA THR A 446 200.37 26.58 102.68
C THR A 446 201.28 26.67 101.44
N LEU A 447 200.83 27.35 100.38
CA LEU A 447 201.64 27.64 99.18
C LEU A 447 202.88 28.47 99.51
N LYS A 448 202.80 29.38 100.49
CA LYS A 448 203.98 30.08 101.01
C LYS A 448 204.97 29.14 101.70
N ARG A 449 204.50 28.08 102.36
CA ARG A 449 205.35 27.16 103.14
C ARG A 449 206.09 26.12 102.28
N ILE A 450 205.49 25.70 101.16
CA ILE A 450 206.09 24.70 100.25
C ILE A 450 207.12 25.34 99.32
N ASP A 451 206.93 26.62 98.94
CA ASP A 451 207.94 27.37 98.17
C ASP A 451 209.27 27.49 98.94
N GLU A 452 209.21 27.58 100.27
CA GLU A 452 210.39 27.51 101.16
C GLU A 452 211.05 26.13 101.23
N GLN A 453 210.29 25.03 101.07
CA GLN A 453 210.85 23.66 101.04
C GLN A 453 211.44 23.29 99.67
N THR A 454 210.89 23.84 98.59
CA THR A 454 211.37 23.65 97.21
C THR A 454 212.77 24.22 97.01
N LYS A 455 213.20 25.18 97.84
CA LYS A 455 214.57 25.69 97.86
C LYS A 455 215.61 24.73 98.45
N ASN A 456 215.22 23.80 99.33
CA ASN A 456 216.17 22.94 100.04
C ASN A 456 216.44 21.60 99.34
N TYR A 457 215.54 21.14 98.46
CA TYR A 457 215.74 19.86 97.75
C TYR A 457 216.53 20.03 96.42
N VAL A 458 216.72 21.28 95.97
CA VAL A 458 217.62 21.65 94.87
C VAL A 458 219.10 21.35 95.19
N GLU A 459 219.45 20.98 96.42
CA GLU A 459 220.83 20.70 96.83
C GLU A 459 221.27 19.22 96.81
N ASP A 460 220.37 18.22 96.88
CA ASP A 460 220.80 16.83 97.19
C ASP A 460 220.82 15.85 95.99
N VAL A 461 219.98 16.06 94.98
CA VAL A 461 219.78 15.12 93.85
C VAL A 461 220.90 15.06 92.78
N MET A 462 221.87 15.98 92.84
CA MET A 462 223.00 16.03 91.90
C MET A 462 224.29 15.39 92.45
N ASN A 463 224.18 14.49 93.46
CA ASN A 463 225.30 13.64 93.92
C ASN A 463 224.97 12.15 93.91
#